data_AF-A0A667WU39-F1
#
_entry.id   AF-A0A667WU39-F1
#
_cell.length_a   1.000
_cell.length_b   1.000
_cell.length_c   1.000
_cell.angle_alpha   90.00
_cell.angle_beta   90.00
_cell.angle_gamma   90.00
#
_symmetry.space_group_name_H-M   'P 1'
#
loop_
_entity.id
_entity.type
_entity.pdbx_description
1 polymer ?
#
loop_
_entity_poly.entity_id
_entity_poly.type
_entity_poly.pdbx_seq_one_letter_code
_entity_poly.pdbx_strand_id
1 'polypeptide(L)'
;MVTPREQLLYILEDLTEEDLKKFKWFLNQPDILEDFPAIPKSRLEKADRLDTVEEMVRIYGSDSVEVTKRVLIQMNRSDLVQRLAYTLLIFQ
;
A
#
# COMPACT_ATOMS: atom_id res chain seq x y z
N MET A 1 -13.62 9.63 -11.03
CA MET A 1 -12.19 9.61 -10.67
C MET A 1 -12.04 8.58 -9.57
N VAL A 2 -11.18 7.57 -9.75
CA VAL A 2 -10.90 6.62 -8.67
C VAL A 2 -9.96 7.31 -7.69
N THR A 3 -10.32 7.26 -6.41
CA THR A 3 -9.56 7.87 -5.33
C THR A 3 -8.35 7.01 -4.97
N PRO A 4 -7.28 7.58 -4.36
CA PRO A 4 -6.17 6.78 -3.84
C PRO A 4 -6.65 5.61 -2.99
N ARG A 5 -7.63 5.86 -2.10
CA ARG A 5 -8.27 4.84 -1.26
C ARG A 5 -8.77 3.64 -2.06
N GLU A 6 -9.54 3.88 -3.12
CA GLU A 6 -10.08 2.81 -3.96
C GLU A 6 -8.97 2.06 -4.71
N GLN A 7 -7.95 2.78 -5.23
CA GLN A 7 -6.82 2.15 -5.91
C GLN A 7 -6.03 1.21 -4.98
N LEU A 8 -5.73 1.68 -3.76
CA LEU A 8 -5.05 0.85 -2.77
C LEU A 8 -5.90 -0.37 -2.40
N LEU A 9 -7.21 -0.20 -2.17
CA LEU A 9 -8.07 -1.31 -1.77
C LEU A 9 -8.06 -2.43 -2.81
N TYR A 10 -8.20 -2.11 -4.10
CA TYR A 10 -8.15 -3.12 -5.17
C TYR A 10 -6.82 -3.90 -5.19
N ILE A 11 -5.70 -3.22 -4.95
CA ILE A 11 -4.40 -3.88 -4.87
C ILE A 11 -4.29 -4.78 -3.64
N LEU A 12 -4.79 -4.30 -2.49
CA LEU A 12 -4.74 -5.06 -1.24
C LEU A 12 -5.69 -6.27 -1.26
N GLU A 13 -6.79 -6.21 -2.01
CA GLU A 13 -7.68 -7.35 -2.26
C GLU A 13 -7.01 -8.48 -3.05
N ASP A 14 -6.05 -8.16 -3.93
CA ASP A 14 -5.25 -9.15 -4.67
C ASP A 14 -4.09 -9.76 -3.85
N LEU A 15 -3.86 -9.29 -2.62
CA LEU A 15 -2.87 -9.87 -1.71
C LEU A 15 -3.47 -11.05 -0.95
N THR A 16 -2.72 -12.14 -0.85
CA THR A 16 -3.01 -13.21 0.11
C THR A 16 -2.84 -12.68 1.55
N GLU A 17 -3.35 -13.40 2.56
CA GLU A 17 -3.14 -13.01 3.97
C GLU A 17 -1.64 -12.96 4.34
N GLU A 18 -0.83 -13.86 3.78
CA GLU A 18 0.62 -13.86 4.00
C GLU A 18 1.28 -12.63 3.36
N ASP A 19 0.88 -12.29 2.14
CA ASP A 19 1.38 -11.11 1.45
C ASP A 19 0.94 -9.82 2.15
N LEU A 20 -0.30 -9.73 2.64
CA LEU A 20 -0.79 -8.60 3.42
C LEU A 20 0.02 -8.45 4.71
N LYS A 21 0.34 -9.55 5.40
CA LYS A 21 1.22 -9.51 6.57
C LYS A 21 2.61 -8.97 6.23
N LYS A 22 3.21 -9.39 5.11
CA LYS A 22 4.51 -8.87 4.63
C LYS A 22 4.41 -7.39 4.25
N PHE A 23 3.36 -6.99 3.54
CA PHE A 23 3.10 -5.61 3.15
C PHE A 23 3.05 -4.70 4.38
N LYS A 24 2.28 -5.08 5.41
CA LYS A 24 2.24 -4.36 6.69
C LYS A 24 3.58 -4.32 7.41
N TRP A 25 4.39 -5.37 7.31
CA TRP A 25 5.73 -5.38 7.88
C TRP A 25 6.64 -4.35 7.21
N PHE A 26 6.59 -4.23 5.88
CA PHE A 26 7.32 -3.22 5.10
C PHE A 26 6.88 -1.79 5.43
N LEU A 27 5.57 -1.56 5.61
CA LEU A 27 5.04 -0.26 6.06
C LEU A 27 5.57 0.18 7.42
N ASN A 28 6.08 -0.76 8.23
CA ASN A 28 6.67 -0.49 9.53
C ASN A 28 8.20 -0.30 9.48
N GLN A 29 8.85 -0.45 8.31
CA GLN A 29 10.30 -0.29 8.17
C GLN A 29 10.68 1.13 7.71
N PRO A 30 11.28 1.97 8.58
CA PRO A 30 11.64 3.34 8.21
C PRO A 30 12.67 3.39 7.07
N ASP A 31 13.65 2.49 7.07
CA ASP A 31 14.73 2.48 6.07
C ASP A 31 14.26 2.18 4.65
N ILE A 32 13.07 1.58 4.50
CA ILE A 32 12.51 1.17 3.20
C ILE A 32 11.65 2.27 2.60
N LEU A 33 11.03 3.08 3.46
CA LEU A 33 10.10 4.12 3.05
C LEU A 33 10.78 5.47 2.78
N GLU A 34 12.08 5.57 3.07
CA GLU A 34 12.94 6.74 2.84
C GLU A 34 12.33 8.01 3.44
N ASP A 35 11.73 8.85 2.60
CA ASP A 35 11.15 10.15 2.96
C ASP A 35 9.78 10.03 3.66
N PHE A 36 9.22 8.83 3.73
CA PHE A 36 7.91 8.59 4.32
C PHE A 36 7.99 7.99 5.73
N PRO A 37 7.20 8.49 6.68
CA PRO A 37 7.24 7.98 8.06
C PRO A 37 6.68 6.56 8.13
N ALA A 38 7.39 5.64 8.80
CA ALA A 38 6.88 4.31 9.06
C ALA A 38 5.59 4.31 9.89
N ILE A 39 4.65 3.44 9.55
CA ILE A 39 3.43 3.25 10.33
C ILE A 39 3.76 2.35 11.52
N PRO A 40 3.43 2.76 12.77
CA PRO A 40 3.67 1.93 13.95
C PRO A 40 3.01 0.55 13.87
N LYS A 41 3.75 -0.51 14.22
CA LYS A 41 3.25 -1.89 14.25
C LYS A 41 1.92 -2.05 15.00
N SER A 42 1.72 -1.32 16.10
CA SER A 42 0.48 -1.36 16.89
C SER A 42 -0.77 -0.95 16.10
N ARG A 43 -0.63 -0.15 15.05
CA ARG A 43 -1.71 0.23 14.14
C ARG A 43 -1.96 -0.80 13.03
N LEU A 44 -0.98 -1.65 12.74
CA LEU A 44 -1.03 -2.60 11.63
C LEU A 44 -1.27 -4.06 12.06
N GLU A 45 -0.91 -4.43 13.29
CA GLU A 45 -0.89 -5.83 13.72
C GLU A 45 -2.24 -6.54 13.53
N LYS A 46 -3.35 -5.84 13.82
CA LYS A 46 -4.72 -6.35 13.67
C LYS A 46 -5.51 -5.72 12.52
N ALA A 47 -4.90 -4.77 11.81
CA ALA A 47 -5.55 -4.08 10.70
C ALA A 47 -5.86 -5.07 9.58
N ASP A 48 -7.11 -5.08 9.12
CA ASP A 48 -7.48 -5.74 7.88
C ASP A 48 -7.08 -4.89 6.65
N ARG A 49 -7.56 -5.25 5.46
CA ARG A 49 -7.24 -4.51 4.23
C ARG A 49 -7.76 -3.08 4.28
N LEU A 50 -9.00 -2.87 4.71
CA LEU A 50 -9.62 -1.55 4.79
C LEU A 50 -8.92 -0.69 5.83
N ASP A 51 -8.68 -1.23 7.03
CA ASP A 51 -7.94 -0.55 8.08
C ASP A 51 -6.54 -0.12 7.60
N THR A 52 -5.85 -1.00 6.86
CA THR A 52 -4.53 -0.71 6.29
C THR A 52 -4.59 0.42 5.26
N VAL A 53 -5.60 0.43 4.38
CA VAL A 53 -5.81 1.54 3.43
C VAL A 53 -6.06 2.85 4.16
N GLU A 54 -6.92 2.86 5.17
CA GLU A 54 -7.21 4.07 5.96
C GLU A 54 -5.95 4.58 6.67
N GLU A 55 -5.14 3.69 7.25
CA GLU A 55 -3.86 4.05 7.86
C GLU A 55 -2.89 4.67 6.85
N MET A 56 -2.76 4.09 5.66
CA MET A 56 -1.90 4.63 4.60
C MET A 56 -2.39 5.99 4.09
N VAL A 57 -3.69 6.14 3.83
CA VAL A 57 -4.26 7.41 3.38
C VAL A 57 -4.16 8.48 4.47
N ARG A 58 -4.33 8.12 5.75
CA ARG A 58 -4.19 9.06 6.86
C ARG A 58 -2.76 9.59 7.01
N ILE A 59 -1.76 8.73 6.83
CA ILE A 59 -0.36 9.09 7.06
C ILE A 59 0.28 9.72 5.83
N TYR A 60 -0.02 9.20 4.62
CA TYR A 60 0.64 9.61 3.39
C TYR A 60 -0.25 10.44 2.46
N GLY A 61 -1.57 10.53 2.70
CA GLY A 61 -2.48 11.27 1.84
C GLY A 61 -2.46 10.76 0.39
N SER A 62 -2.23 11.67 -0.55
CA SER A 62 -2.09 11.34 -1.99
C SER A 62 -0.90 10.45 -2.29
N ASP A 63 0.15 10.50 -1.46
CA ASP A 63 1.39 9.75 -1.69
C ASP A 63 1.28 8.27 -1.31
N SER A 64 0.14 7.87 -0.73
CA SER A 64 -0.17 6.48 -0.40
C SER A 64 -0.02 5.52 -1.59
N VAL A 65 -0.31 5.98 -2.82
CA VAL A 65 -0.13 5.21 -4.05
C VAL A 65 1.35 4.95 -4.34
N GLU A 66 2.20 5.96 -4.20
CA GLU A 66 3.65 5.84 -4.40
C GLU A 66 4.28 4.94 -3.32
N VAL A 67 3.88 5.11 -2.05
CA VAL A 67 4.32 4.21 -0.97
C VAL A 67 3.92 2.77 -1.24
N THR A 68 2.70 2.53 -1.72
CA THR A 68 2.22 1.18 -2.09
C THR A 68 3.11 0.57 -3.16
N LYS A 69 3.41 1.35 -4.21
CA LYS A 69 4.29 0.92 -5.29
C LYS A 69 5.68 0.52 -4.77
N ARG A 70 6.28 1.33 -3.90
CA ARG A 70 7.59 1.03 -3.29
C ARG A 70 7.57 -0.28 -2.50
N VAL A 71 6.56 -0.48 -1.65
CA VAL A 71 6.42 -1.71 -0.87
C VAL A 71 6.24 -2.93 -1.79
N LEU A 72 5.41 -2.84 -2.83
CA LEU A 72 5.23 -3.93 -3.78
C LEU A 72 6.51 -4.29 -4.54
N ILE A 73 7.35 -3.30 -4.88
CA ILE A 73 8.67 -3.54 -5.46
C ILE A 73 9.55 -4.35 -4.50
N GLN A 74 9.58 -4.00 -3.21
CA GLN A 74 10.34 -4.72 -2.19
C GLN A 74 9.82 -6.14 -1.95
N MET A 75 8.52 -6.36 -2.17
CA MET A 75 7.89 -7.69 -2.12
C MET A 75 8.08 -8.50 -3.41
N ASN A 76 8.78 -7.98 -4.43
CA ASN A 76 8.88 -8.56 -5.76
C ASN A 76 7.51 -8.83 -6.44
N ARG A 77 6.49 -8.01 -6.14
CA ARG A 77 5.13 -8.08 -6.74
C ARG A 77 5.00 -7.16 -7.94
N SER A 78 5.88 -7.34 -8.93
CA SER A 78 5.89 -6.57 -10.18
C SER A 78 4.56 -6.66 -10.96
N ASP A 79 3.82 -7.76 -10.78
CA ASP A 79 2.47 -7.96 -11.31
C ASP A 79 1.49 -6.91 -10.78
N LEU A 80 1.53 -6.64 -9.47
CA LEU A 80 0.66 -5.65 -8.83
C LEU A 80 1.12 -4.22 -9.08
N VAL A 81 2.43 -3.98 -9.19
CA VAL A 81 2.96 -2.68 -9.60
C VAL A 81 2.40 -2.28 -10.98
N GLN A 82 2.38 -3.22 -11.92
CA GLN A 82 1.80 -2.98 -13.24
C GLN A 82 0.29 -2.70 -13.14
N ARG A 83 -0.47 -3.50 -12.38
CA ARG A 83 -1.91 -3.26 -12.18
C ARG A 83 -2.19 -1.87 -11.61
N LEU A 84 -1.44 -1.46 -10.57
CA LEU A 84 -1.58 -0.15 -9.95
C LEU A 84 -1.31 0.98 -10.97
N ALA A 85 -0.30 0.82 -11.82
CA ALA A 85 0.00 1.76 -12.90
C ALA A 85 -1.12 1.82 -13.96
N TYR A 86 -1.71 0.68 -14.33
CA TYR A 86 -2.85 0.66 -15.26
C TYR A 86 -4.08 1.33 -14.67
N THR A 87 -4.35 1.17 -13.37
CA THR A 87 -5.46 1.89 -12.70
C THR A 87 -5.30 3.42 -12.80
N LEU A 88 -4.08 3.95 -12.96
CA LEU A 88 -3.84 5.38 -13.19
C LEU A 88 -4.08 5.81 -14.66
N LEU A 89 -4.04 4.88 -15.62
CA LEU A 89 -4.12 5.18 -17.06
C LEU A 89 -5.56 5.16 -17.63
N ILE A 90 -6.53 4.55 -16.94
CA ILE A 90 -7.93 4.44 -17.39
C ILE A 90 -8.82 5.64 -17.05
N PHE A 91 -8.27 6.70 -16.46
CA PHE A 91 -9.04 7.89 -16.03
C PHE A 91 -8.51 9.22 -16.57
N GLN A 92 -7.85 9.21 -17.73
CA GLN A 92 -7.47 10.44 -18.44
C GLN A 92 -8.65 11.04 -19.23
#